data_AF-V5EVE6-F1
#
_entry.id   AF-V5EVE6-F1
#
_cell.length_a   1.000
_cell.length_b   1.000
_cell.length_c   1.000
_cell.angle_alpha   90.00
_cell.angle_beta   90.00
_cell.angle_gamma   90.00
#
_symmetry.space_group_name_H-M   'P 1'
#
loop_
_entity.id
_entity.type
_entity.pdbx_description
1 polymer ?
#
loop_
_entity_poly.entity_id
_entity_poly.type
_entity_poly.pdbx_seq_one_letter_code
_entity_poly.pdbx_strand_id
1 'polypeptide(L)'
;MSSAAKKEAILRQFRQLTNATPQDAHRILKAHGYRIEPATDAFFNDEQAQINASASSSTLDKKTEREVKERLNALFDRFRDAAADDTDEDDEPTPVEPDTIGIAGALKMCEALEVSPEDVVFLPLSFYLKSPSIGTFTRTDYVNGWKMLDLSDTVEKQKATLEKLRQELLQNKPLRLERIAEEKSNPATASSANKGLYEKTYDYTYGFARREGQKSLALENALAFWDLILPASPTFEGNEGEGSFTRTQLELWKKFLQDQTGGRAVSKDTWTQFLDFTKEINGDFSNHDFDAAWPSVIDDFVLWAKDNLHAVDGMDTS
;
A
#
# COMPACT_ATOMS: atom_id res chain seq x y z
N MET A 1 26.35 -16.73 -42.54
CA MET A 1 25.45 -16.59 -41.38
C MET A 1 24.00 -16.59 -41.86
N SER A 2 23.13 -17.43 -41.27
CA SER A 2 21.71 -17.48 -41.63
C SER A 2 20.99 -16.16 -41.29
N SER A 3 19.88 -15.89 -41.95
CA SER A 3 19.02 -14.72 -41.65
C SER A 3 18.59 -14.69 -40.18
N ALA A 4 18.34 -15.86 -39.57
CA ALA A 4 18.02 -15.99 -38.16
C ALA A 4 19.18 -15.59 -37.24
N ALA A 5 20.40 -16.04 -37.53
CA ALA A 5 21.58 -15.69 -36.73
C ALA A 5 21.89 -14.18 -36.76
N LYS A 6 21.63 -13.52 -37.89
CA LYS A 6 21.77 -12.06 -38.02
C LYS A 6 20.74 -11.31 -37.18
N LYS A 7 19.48 -11.76 -37.19
CA LYS A 7 18.40 -11.17 -36.38
C LYS A 7 18.68 -11.30 -34.88
N GLU A 8 19.21 -12.43 -34.44
CA GLU A 8 19.57 -12.65 -33.04
C GLU A 8 20.71 -11.73 -32.58
N ALA A 9 21.73 -11.55 -33.43
CA ALA A 9 22.81 -10.61 -33.14
C ALA A 9 22.32 -9.16 -33.03
N ILE A 10 21.42 -8.74 -33.92
CA ILE A 10 20.79 -7.42 -33.90
C ILE A 10 19.95 -7.22 -32.63
N LEU A 11 19.18 -8.25 -32.24
CA LEU A 11 18.35 -8.21 -31.03
C LEU A 11 19.21 -8.06 -29.78
N ARG A 12 20.34 -8.77 -29.71
CA ARG A 12 21.31 -8.65 -28.62
C ARG A 12 21.94 -7.25 -28.56
N GLN A 13 22.38 -6.72 -29.69
CA GLN A 13 23.00 -5.39 -29.76
C GLN A 13 22.02 -4.29 -29.39
N PHE A 14 20.77 -4.37 -29.87
CA PHE A 14 19.72 -3.41 -29.55
C PHE A 14 19.44 -3.35 -28.05
N ARG A 15 19.27 -4.51 -27.41
CA ARG A 15 19.03 -4.60 -25.96
C ARG A 15 20.19 -4.09 -25.13
N GLN A 16 21.43 -4.24 -25.62
CA GLN A 16 22.61 -3.69 -24.95
C GLN A 16 22.63 -2.15 -24.96
N LEU A 17 22.02 -1.51 -25.96
CA LEU A 17 21.96 -0.05 -26.08
C LEU A 17 20.80 0.56 -25.31
N THR A 18 19.67 -0.15 -25.21
CA THR A 18 18.39 0.41 -24.72
C THR A 18 17.93 -0.16 -23.39
N ASN A 19 18.53 -1.25 -22.90
CA ASN A 19 17.99 -2.07 -21.79
C ASN A 19 16.55 -2.55 -22.00
N ALA A 20 16.05 -2.55 -23.24
CA ALA A 20 14.69 -3.01 -23.55
C ALA A 20 14.46 -4.47 -23.13
N THR A 21 13.23 -4.75 -22.67
CA THR A 21 12.78 -6.13 -22.42
C THR A 21 12.94 -6.98 -23.69
N PRO A 22 13.08 -8.31 -23.58
CA PRO A 22 13.07 -9.19 -24.76
C PRO A 22 11.85 -9.00 -25.66
N GLN A 23 10.69 -8.70 -25.08
CA GLN A 23 9.44 -8.50 -25.81
C GLN A 23 9.42 -7.16 -26.56
N ASP A 24 9.78 -6.05 -25.89
CA ASP A 24 9.84 -4.73 -26.52
C ASP A 24 10.92 -4.66 -27.60
N ALA A 25 12.09 -5.26 -27.34
CA ALA A 25 13.14 -5.38 -28.34
C ALA A 25 12.64 -6.10 -29.61
N HIS A 26 11.91 -7.20 -29.45
CA HIS A 26 11.37 -7.93 -30.60
C HIS A 26 10.29 -7.13 -31.34
N ARG A 27 9.38 -6.48 -30.61
CA ARG A 27 8.30 -5.66 -31.16
C ARG A 27 8.85 -4.48 -31.97
N ILE A 28 9.75 -3.70 -31.37
CA ILE A 28 10.32 -2.48 -31.96
C ILE A 28 11.22 -2.84 -33.14
N LEU A 29 12.14 -3.79 -33.00
CA LEU A 29 12.99 -4.21 -34.13
C LEU A 29 12.18 -4.77 -35.29
N LYS A 30 11.10 -5.52 -35.03
CA LYS A 30 10.23 -6.04 -36.09
C LYS A 30 9.52 -4.91 -36.84
N ALA A 31 9.03 -3.89 -36.14
CA ALA A 31 8.37 -2.73 -36.74
C ALA A 31 9.34 -1.91 -37.62
N HIS A 32 10.63 -1.87 -37.27
CA HIS A 32 11.66 -1.11 -37.98
C HIS A 32 12.57 -1.96 -38.87
N GLY A 33 12.10 -3.14 -39.30
CA GLY A 33 12.81 -3.99 -40.26
C GLY A 33 14.20 -4.47 -39.80
N TYR A 34 14.39 -4.62 -38.49
CA TYR A 34 15.64 -5.00 -37.82
C TYR A 34 16.80 -4.02 -38.08
N ARG A 35 16.51 -2.73 -38.27
CA ARG A 35 17.52 -1.66 -38.31
C ARG A 35 17.68 -1.04 -36.93
N ILE A 36 18.92 -0.97 -36.44
CA ILE A 36 19.21 -0.57 -35.05
C ILE A 36 18.96 0.92 -34.82
N GLU A 37 19.45 1.80 -35.69
CA GLU A 37 19.34 3.26 -35.48
C GLU A 37 17.86 3.71 -35.40
N PRO A 38 16.98 3.39 -36.38
CA PRO A 38 15.59 3.82 -36.32
C PRO A 38 14.82 3.17 -35.17
N ALA A 39 15.16 1.93 -34.82
CA ALA A 39 14.55 1.25 -33.68
C ALA A 39 14.97 1.88 -32.34
N THR A 40 16.19 2.40 -32.25
CA THR A 40 16.72 3.03 -31.03
C THR A 40 16.02 4.36 -30.81
N ASP A 41 15.90 5.17 -31.87
CA ASP A 41 15.12 6.41 -31.81
C ASP A 41 13.65 6.14 -31.46
N ALA A 42 13.05 5.09 -32.03
CA ALA A 42 11.67 4.70 -31.70
C ALA A 42 11.52 4.26 -30.24
N PHE A 43 12.50 3.53 -29.69
CA PHE A 43 12.50 3.14 -28.29
C PHE A 43 12.55 4.35 -27.35
N PHE A 44 13.38 5.36 -27.65
CA PHE A 44 13.47 6.55 -26.79
C PHE A 44 12.25 7.47 -26.87
N ASN A 45 11.34 7.23 -27.83
CA ASN A 45 10.06 7.90 -27.95
C ASN A 45 8.87 7.04 -27.49
N ASP A 46 9.10 5.79 -27.05
CA ASP A 46 8.09 4.87 -26.54
C ASP A 46 8.16 4.85 -25.00
N GLU A 47 7.34 5.68 -24.36
CA GLU A 47 7.30 5.87 -22.90
C GLU A 47 7.08 4.53 -22.16
N GLN A 48 6.22 3.65 -22.70
CA GLN A 48 5.97 2.35 -22.11
C GLN A 48 7.20 1.43 -22.22
N ALA A 49 7.91 1.45 -23.35
CA ALA A 49 9.14 0.67 -23.50
C ALA A 49 10.26 1.17 -22.59
N GLN A 50 10.35 2.49 -22.34
CA GLN A 50 11.28 3.08 -21.38
C GLN A 50 10.97 2.67 -19.93
N ILE A 51 9.68 2.68 -19.55
CA ILE A 51 9.22 2.20 -18.24
C ILE A 51 9.56 0.70 -18.08
N ASN A 52 9.32 -0.11 -19.10
CA ASN A 52 9.64 -1.53 -19.06
C ASN A 52 11.15 -1.81 -19.00
N ALA A 53 11.95 -0.96 -19.66
CA ALA A 53 13.41 -1.06 -19.67
C ALA A 53 14.05 -0.62 -18.35
N SER A 54 13.54 0.43 -17.70
CA SER A 54 13.97 0.82 -16.36
C SER A 54 13.64 -0.27 -15.34
N ALA A 55 12.49 -0.93 -15.51
CA ALA A 55 12.13 -2.12 -14.76
C ALA A 55 12.89 -3.40 -15.16
N SER A 56 13.57 -3.42 -16.32
CA SER A 56 14.47 -4.52 -16.72
C SER A 56 15.91 -4.28 -16.29
N SER A 57 16.31 -3.02 -16.10
CA SER A 57 17.57 -2.61 -15.49
C SER A 57 17.62 -2.93 -13.98
N SER A 58 16.52 -3.39 -13.39
CA SER A 58 16.42 -3.82 -12.00
C SER A 58 16.90 -5.25 -11.74
N THR A 59 17.46 -5.96 -12.74
CA THR A 59 18.25 -7.15 -12.42
C THR A 59 19.59 -6.70 -11.85
N LEU A 60 19.62 -6.47 -10.55
CA LEU A 60 20.85 -6.36 -9.77
C LEU A 60 21.78 -7.49 -10.20
N ASP A 61 23.07 -7.20 -10.35
CA ASP A 61 24.02 -8.28 -10.52
C ASP A 61 23.92 -9.20 -9.29
N LYS A 62 24.12 -10.52 -9.52
CA LYS A 62 23.90 -11.54 -8.48
C LYS A 62 24.68 -11.28 -7.19
N LYS A 63 25.80 -10.56 -7.26
CA LYS A 63 26.59 -10.18 -6.10
C LYS A 63 25.87 -9.08 -5.32
N THR A 64 25.47 -7.99 -5.97
CA THR A 64 24.71 -6.91 -5.31
C THR A 64 23.39 -7.41 -4.74
N GLU A 65 22.66 -8.28 -5.45
CA GLU A 65 21.41 -8.84 -4.94
C GLU A 65 21.62 -9.68 -3.66
N ARG A 66 22.71 -10.44 -3.63
CA ARG A 66 23.12 -11.23 -2.46
C ARG A 66 23.49 -10.32 -1.29
N GLU A 67 24.29 -9.28 -1.51
CA GLU A 67 24.69 -8.33 -0.48
C GLU A 67 23.49 -7.57 0.11
N VAL A 68 22.57 -7.11 -0.74
CA VAL A 68 21.30 -6.48 -0.33
C VAL A 68 20.49 -7.44 0.55
N LYS A 69 20.35 -8.70 0.11
CA LYS A 69 19.65 -9.73 0.87
C LYS A 69 20.32 -9.99 2.22
N GLU A 70 21.64 -10.10 2.27
CA GLU A 70 22.40 -10.31 3.50
C GLU A 70 22.21 -9.15 4.48
N ARG A 71 22.29 -7.90 4.01
CA ARG A 71 22.04 -6.70 4.85
C ARG A 71 20.60 -6.63 5.38
N LEU A 72 19.62 -6.93 4.54
CA LEU A 72 18.21 -6.98 4.96
C LEU A 72 17.95 -8.08 6.00
N ASN A 73 18.57 -9.24 5.86
CA ASN A 73 18.47 -10.30 6.88
C ASN A 73 19.10 -9.87 8.19
N ALA A 74 20.26 -9.20 8.17
CA ALA A 74 20.88 -8.68 9.37
C ALA A 74 20.01 -7.61 10.07
N LEU A 75 19.34 -6.74 9.30
CA LEU A 75 18.35 -5.81 9.86
C LEU A 75 17.15 -6.54 10.47
N PHE A 76 16.63 -7.57 9.79
CA PHE A 76 15.55 -8.38 10.33
C PHE A 76 15.95 -9.03 11.66
N ASP A 77 17.14 -9.64 11.72
CA ASP A 77 17.65 -10.28 12.94
C ASP A 77 17.85 -9.29 14.08
N ARG A 78 18.22 -8.04 13.77
CA ARG A 78 18.33 -6.95 14.75
C ARG A 78 16.97 -6.59 15.35
N PHE A 79 15.90 -6.62 14.55
CA PHE A 79 14.57 -6.22 15.00
C PHE A 79 13.73 -7.38 15.52
N ARG A 80 14.06 -8.62 15.19
CA ARG A 80 13.33 -9.80 15.69
C ARG A 80 13.20 -9.76 17.21
N ASP A 81 12.07 -10.26 17.70
CA ASP A 81 11.88 -10.49 19.13
C ASP A 81 13.04 -11.34 19.67
N ALA A 82 13.58 -10.91 20.81
CA ALA A 82 14.50 -11.76 21.53
C ALA A 82 13.68 -12.89 22.15
N ALA A 83 14.27 -14.08 22.28
CA ALA A 83 13.77 -15.02 23.28
C ALA A 83 13.70 -14.25 24.60
N ALA A 84 12.53 -14.28 25.26
CA ALA A 84 12.43 -13.72 26.60
C ALA A 84 13.59 -14.28 27.42
N ASP A 85 14.44 -13.40 27.95
CA ASP A 85 15.44 -13.81 28.93
C ASP A 85 14.61 -14.16 30.16
N ASP A 86 14.68 -15.43 30.61
CA ASP A 86 14.01 -16.02 31.78
C ASP A 86 14.18 -15.12 33.03
N THR A 87 13.39 -14.05 33.13
CA THR A 87 13.50 -13.05 34.22
C THR A 87 12.28 -13.03 35.11
N ASP A 88 11.19 -13.67 34.70
CA ASP A 88 10.04 -14.00 35.55
C ASP A 88 9.94 -15.53 35.64
N GLU A 89 10.27 -16.09 36.82
CA GLU A 89 10.27 -17.54 37.10
C GLU A 89 8.90 -18.23 36.94
N ASP A 90 7.84 -17.46 36.65
CA ASP A 90 6.44 -17.91 36.59
C ASP A 90 5.81 -17.87 35.18
N ASP A 91 6.48 -17.35 34.14
CA ASP A 91 5.94 -17.31 32.76
C ASP A 91 6.46 -18.48 31.90
N GLU A 92 5.56 -19.18 31.20
CA GLU A 92 5.98 -20.20 30.23
C GLU A 92 6.84 -19.55 29.14
N PRO A 93 7.97 -20.18 28.74
CA PRO A 93 8.82 -19.62 27.70
C PRO A 93 8.03 -19.49 26.39
N THR A 94 7.73 -18.25 26.01
CA THR A 94 7.04 -17.96 24.75
C THR A 94 7.92 -18.41 23.58
N PRO A 95 7.45 -19.34 22.72
CA PRO A 95 8.22 -19.78 21.57
C PRO A 95 8.45 -18.60 20.62
N VAL A 96 9.69 -18.16 20.46
CA VAL A 96 10.02 -17.13 19.47
C VAL A 96 10.19 -17.78 18.11
N GLU A 97 9.32 -17.41 17.17
CA GLU A 97 9.46 -17.83 15.78
C GLU A 97 10.66 -17.11 15.14
N PRO A 98 11.71 -17.84 14.71
CA PRO A 98 12.97 -17.23 14.29
C PRO A 98 12.87 -16.39 13.00
N ASP A 99 11.77 -16.53 12.27
CA ASP A 99 11.49 -15.86 10.99
C ASP A 99 10.31 -14.88 11.08
N THR A 100 9.95 -14.47 12.30
CA THR A 100 8.87 -13.51 12.55
C THR A 100 9.35 -12.38 13.45
N ILE A 101 9.17 -11.14 13.01
CA ILE A 101 9.19 -9.96 13.90
C ILE A 101 7.76 -9.83 14.45
N GLY A 102 7.57 -9.95 15.75
CA GLY A 102 6.33 -9.62 16.43
C GLY A 102 6.31 -8.19 16.95
N ILE A 103 5.34 -7.88 17.79
CA ILE A 103 5.00 -6.50 18.18
C ILE A 103 6.17 -5.78 18.84
N ALA A 104 6.89 -6.43 19.76
CA ALA A 104 8.03 -5.81 20.44
C ALA A 104 9.16 -5.47 19.46
N GLY A 105 9.43 -6.35 18.51
CA GLY A 105 10.38 -6.14 17.43
C GLY A 105 9.95 -5.07 16.44
N ALA A 106 8.67 -5.00 16.10
CA ALA A 106 8.11 -3.94 15.28
C ALA A 106 8.29 -2.57 15.95
N LEU A 107 8.11 -2.47 17.28
CA LEU A 107 8.37 -1.24 18.04
C LEU A 107 9.86 -0.86 18.02
N LYS A 108 10.78 -1.82 18.16
CA LYS A 108 12.23 -1.56 17.98
C LYS A 108 12.55 -1.05 16.57
N MET A 109 11.87 -1.59 15.56
CA MET A 109 11.99 -1.12 14.18
C MET A 109 11.48 0.32 14.05
N CYS A 110 10.32 0.66 14.63
CA CYS A 110 9.80 2.03 14.67
C CYS A 110 10.78 3.02 15.30
N GLU A 111 11.37 2.64 16.44
CA GLU A 111 12.39 3.45 17.14
C GLU A 111 13.62 3.69 16.26
N ALA A 112 14.16 2.63 15.66
CA ALA A 112 15.32 2.76 14.78
C ALA A 112 15.04 3.60 13.52
N LEU A 113 13.81 3.54 13.01
CA LEU A 113 13.35 4.33 11.88
C LEU A 113 12.93 5.75 12.27
N GLU A 114 12.88 6.09 13.56
CA GLU A 114 12.42 7.38 14.08
C GLU A 114 11.02 7.75 13.57
N VAL A 115 10.13 6.76 13.51
CA VAL A 115 8.73 6.93 13.10
C VAL A 115 7.81 6.43 14.20
N SER A 116 6.75 7.18 14.49
CA SER A 116 5.73 6.76 15.45
C SER A 116 5.06 5.44 14.99
N PRO A 117 4.78 4.49 15.90
CA PRO A 117 4.00 3.30 15.56
C PRO A 117 2.57 3.63 15.08
N GLU A 118 2.08 4.83 15.39
CA GLU A 118 0.77 5.33 14.96
C GLU A 118 0.86 6.21 13.69
N ASP A 119 2.04 6.32 13.06
CA ASP A 119 2.16 7.05 11.80
C ASP A 119 1.50 6.27 10.66
N VAL A 120 0.68 6.98 9.87
CA VAL A 120 -0.06 6.39 8.74
C VAL A 120 0.85 5.70 7.72
N VAL A 121 2.13 6.10 7.61
CA VAL A 121 3.12 5.50 6.69
C VAL A 121 3.35 4.01 6.98
N PHE A 122 3.06 3.52 8.18
CA PHE A 122 3.16 2.10 8.50
C PHE A 122 2.12 1.25 7.79
N LEU A 123 0.98 1.81 7.36
CA LEU A 123 -0.02 1.09 6.58
C LEU A 123 0.48 0.73 5.17
N PRO A 124 0.95 1.67 4.32
CA PRO A 124 1.52 1.30 3.02
C PRO A 124 2.81 0.49 3.17
N LEU A 125 3.61 0.71 4.22
CA LEU A 125 4.76 -0.15 4.51
C LEU A 125 4.32 -1.60 4.73
N SER A 126 3.36 -1.82 5.63
CA SER A 126 2.81 -3.14 5.95
C SER A 126 2.19 -3.81 4.72
N PHE A 127 1.53 -3.03 3.86
CA PHE A 127 1.02 -3.51 2.57
C PHE A 127 2.14 -4.05 1.67
N TYR A 128 3.23 -3.31 1.48
CA TYR A 128 4.36 -3.74 0.65
C TYR A 128 5.10 -4.93 1.25
N LEU A 129 5.27 -4.94 2.57
CA LEU A 129 5.88 -6.03 3.33
C LEU A 129 4.92 -7.21 3.58
N LYS A 130 3.71 -7.18 3.01
CA LYS A 130 2.68 -8.23 3.10
C LYS A 130 2.46 -8.70 4.55
N SER A 131 2.49 -7.76 5.49
CA SER A 131 2.32 -8.08 6.91
C SER A 131 0.97 -8.77 7.14
N PRO A 132 0.94 -9.90 7.87
CA PRO A 132 -0.29 -10.63 8.13
C PRO A 132 -1.22 -9.93 9.13
N SER A 133 -0.65 -9.17 10.07
CA SER A 133 -1.36 -8.50 11.17
C SER A 133 -0.50 -7.42 11.80
N ILE A 134 -1.13 -6.54 12.56
CA ILE A 134 -0.48 -5.41 13.25
C ILE A 134 0.79 -5.88 14.00
N GLY A 135 1.88 -5.18 13.76
CA GLY A 135 3.17 -5.45 14.41
C GLY A 135 3.81 -6.79 14.05
N THR A 136 3.35 -7.48 13.00
CA THR A 136 3.88 -8.79 12.61
C THR A 136 4.53 -8.72 11.23
N PHE A 137 5.77 -9.20 11.07
CA PHE A 137 6.43 -9.26 9.77
C PHE A 137 7.17 -10.59 9.60
N THR A 138 6.96 -11.27 8.46
CA THR A 138 7.73 -12.47 8.11
C THR A 138 9.06 -12.07 7.48
N ARG A 139 10.12 -12.87 7.68
CA ARG A 139 11.44 -12.61 7.09
C ARG A 139 11.37 -12.51 5.56
N THR A 140 10.66 -13.43 4.94
CA THR A 140 10.52 -13.50 3.48
C THR A 140 9.93 -12.22 2.92
N ASP A 141 8.81 -11.76 3.49
CA ASP A 141 8.11 -10.60 2.98
C ASP A 141 8.77 -9.28 3.40
N TYR A 142 9.42 -9.23 4.57
CA TYR A 142 10.28 -8.11 4.96
C TYR A 142 11.39 -7.88 3.93
N VAL A 143 12.15 -8.93 3.59
CA VAL A 143 13.26 -8.83 2.64
C VAL A 143 12.76 -8.47 1.24
N ASN A 144 11.68 -9.10 0.77
CA ASN A 144 11.13 -8.83 -0.56
C ASN A 144 10.52 -7.43 -0.65
N GLY A 145 9.78 -7.01 0.38
CA GLY A 145 9.16 -5.69 0.47
C GLY A 145 10.18 -4.56 0.42
N TRP A 146 11.24 -4.63 1.23
CA TRP A 146 12.30 -3.61 1.20
C TRP A 146 13.13 -3.60 -0.10
N LYS A 147 13.22 -4.73 -0.81
CA LYS A 147 13.78 -4.74 -2.16
C LYS A 147 12.90 -3.95 -3.13
N MET A 148 11.58 -4.16 -3.11
CA MET A 148 10.62 -3.41 -3.94
C MET A 148 10.57 -1.92 -3.59
N LEU A 149 10.77 -1.60 -2.31
CA LEU A 149 10.82 -0.25 -1.76
C LEU A 149 12.24 0.34 -1.92
N ASP A 150 12.61 0.61 -3.17
CA ASP A 150 13.84 1.34 -3.54
C ASP A 150 15.15 0.68 -3.06
N LEU A 151 15.17 -0.66 -2.91
CA LEU A 151 16.32 -1.43 -2.41
C LEU A 151 16.86 -0.89 -1.09
N SER A 152 15.94 -0.58 -0.16
CA SER A 152 16.25 0.07 1.11
C SER A 152 16.81 -0.94 2.13
N ASP A 153 18.10 -1.24 1.98
CA ASP A 153 18.83 -2.26 2.74
C ASP A 153 19.65 -1.73 3.93
N THR A 154 19.50 -0.45 4.26
CA THR A 154 20.05 0.18 5.48
C THR A 154 18.96 1.03 6.15
N VAL A 155 19.11 1.31 7.45
CA VAL A 155 18.15 2.13 8.20
C VAL A 155 17.99 3.52 7.58
N GLU A 156 19.09 4.13 7.13
CA GLU A 156 19.07 5.47 6.51
C GLU A 156 18.27 5.48 5.20
N LYS A 157 18.42 4.43 4.38
CA LYS A 157 17.62 4.27 3.17
C LYS A 157 16.15 4.01 3.51
N GLN A 158 15.87 3.18 4.51
CA GLN A 158 14.51 2.89 4.95
C GLN A 158 13.82 4.19 5.41
N LYS A 159 14.48 5.03 6.22
CA LYS A 159 13.96 6.35 6.62
C LYS A 159 13.62 7.24 5.42
N ALA A 160 14.54 7.40 4.47
CA ALA A 160 14.30 8.19 3.26
C ALA A 160 13.13 7.65 2.43
N THR A 161 13.02 6.32 2.34
CA THR A 161 11.95 5.64 1.64
C THR A 161 10.60 5.79 2.33
N LEU A 162 10.54 5.83 3.67
CA LEU A 162 9.30 6.12 4.39
C LEU A 162 8.80 7.53 4.12
N GLU A 163 9.67 8.53 4.08
CA GLU A 163 9.26 9.89 3.71
C GLU A 163 8.67 9.92 2.30
N LYS A 164 9.35 9.29 1.33
CA LYS A 164 8.84 9.16 -0.04
C LYS A 164 7.51 8.40 -0.08
N LEU A 165 7.39 7.30 0.65
CA LEU A 165 6.19 6.46 0.69
C LEU A 165 4.99 7.21 1.26
N ARG A 166 5.21 8.09 2.25
CA ARG A 166 4.17 8.99 2.78
C ARG A 166 3.66 9.93 1.69
N GLN A 167 4.55 10.56 0.94
CA GLN A 167 4.15 11.43 -0.18
C GLN A 167 3.45 10.64 -1.30
N GLU A 168 3.91 9.43 -1.60
CA GLU A 168 3.25 8.53 -2.56
C GLU A 168 1.83 8.15 -2.11
N LEU A 169 1.62 7.92 -0.82
CA LEU A 169 0.31 7.64 -0.23
C LEU A 169 -0.61 8.85 -0.38
N LEU A 170 -0.18 10.04 0.08
CA LEU A 170 -0.98 11.27 0.05
C LEU A 170 -1.39 11.70 -1.37
N GLN A 171 -0.59 11.33 -2.38
CA GLN A 171 -0.86 11.63 -3.79
C GLN A 171 -1.53 10.46 -4.54
N ASN A 172 -1.90 9.38 -3.84
CA ASN A 172 -2.43 8.14 -4.41
C ASN A 172 -1.64 7.65 -5.64
N LYS A 173 -0.30 7.69 -5.58
CA LYS A 173 0.53 7.33 -6.74
C LYS A 173 0.34 5.87 -7.17
N PRO A 174 0.61 5.53 -8.43
CA PRO A 174 0.64 4.13 -8.86
C PRO A 174 1.56 3.26 -8.00
N LEU A 175 1.18 1.99 -7.81
CA LEU A 175 2.02 1.03 -7.11
C LEU A 175 3.37 0.81 -7.83
N ARG A 176 4.36 0.28 -7.10
CA ARG A 176 5.61 -0.20 -7.72
C ARG A 176 5.29 -1.30 -8.75
N LEU A 177 6.04 -1.33 -9.86
CA LEU A 177 5.71 -2.15 -11.03
C LEU A 177 5.65 -3.65 -10.70
N GLU A 178 6.56 -4.14 -9.86
CA GLU A 178 6.57 -5.53 -9.39
C GLU A 178 5.26 -5.88 -8.70
N ARG A 179 4.72 -4.97 -7.86
CA ARG A 179 3.45 -5.16 -7.17
C ARG A 179 2.27 -5.14 -8.13
N ILE A 180 2.28 -4.24 -9.13
CA ILE A 180 1.25 -4.20 -10.19
C ILE A 180 1.23 -5.53 -10.95
N ALA A 181 2.41 -6.05 -11.30
CA ALA A 181 2.53 -7.32 -12.02
C ALA A 181 2.00 -8.49 -11.19
N GLU A 182 2.34 -8.56 -9.90
CA GLU A 182 1.79 -9.55 -8.96
C GLU A 182 0.25 -9.49 -8.93
N GLU A 183 -0.32 -8.29 -8.77
CA GLU A 183 -1.77 -8.14 -8.68
C GLU A 183 -2.51 -8.47 -9.97
N LYS A 184 -1.94 -8.13 -11.13
CA LYS A 184 -2.51 -8.50 -12.44
C LYS A 184 -2.45 -10.00 -12.70
N SER A 185 -1.43 -10.68 -12.16
CA SER A 185 -1.28 -12.12 -12.31
C SER A 185 -2.27 -12.92 -11.44
N ASN A 186 -2.75 -12.33 -10.34
CA ASN A 186 -3.68 -12.96 -9.43
C ASN A 186 -5.14 -12.63 -9.81
N PRO A 187 -5.95 -13.63 -10.22
CA PRO A 187 -7.34 -13.40 -10.61
C PRO A 187 -8.20 -12.69 -9.55
N ALA A 188 -7.89 -12.88 -8.27
CA ALA A 188 -8.63 -12.28 -7.17
C ALA A 188 -8.40 -10.77 -7.01
N THR A 189 -7.29 -10.24 -7.53
CA THR A 189 -6.89 -8.82 -7.35
C THR A 189 -6.81 -8.05 -8.66
N ALA A 190 -6.83 -8.74 -9.81
CA ALA A 190 -6.62 -8.16 -11.13
C ALA A 190 -7.56 -6.98 -11.45
N SER A 191 -8.83 -7.05 -11.03
CA SER A 191 -9.82 -5.97 -11.26
C SER A 191 -9.45 -4.66 -10.56
N SER A 192 -8.68 -4.73 -9.48
CA SER A 192 -8.27 -3.57 -8.68
C SER A 192 -6.85 -3.12 -8.98
N ALA A 193 -6.11 -3.78 -9.90
CA ALA A 193 -4.67 -3.56 -10.11
C ALA A 193 -4.29 -2.15 -10.62
N ASN A 194 -5.27 -1.37 -11.06
CA ASN A 194 -5.08 0.01 -11.51
C ASN A 194 -5.31 1.05 -10.40
N LYS A 195 -5.80 0.65 -9.23
CA LYS A 195 -5.97 1.56 -8.09
C LYS A 195 -4.59 2.06 -7.62
N GLY A 196 -4.55 3.30 -7.13
CA GLY A 196 -3.34 3.89 -6.60
C GLY A 196 -2.99 3.38 -5.19
N LEU A 197 -1.85 3.83 -4.65
CA LEU A 197 -1.31 3.37 -3.38
C LEU A 197 -2.26 3.64 -2.20
N TYR A 198 -2.93 4.79 -2.18
CA TYR A 198 -3.87 5.12 -1.10
C TYR A 198 -5.02 4.13 -1.06
N GLU A 199 -5.68 3.93 -2.19
CA GLU A 199 -6.85 3.05 -2.29
C GLU A 199 -6.48 1.59 -1.97
N LYS A 200 -5.30 1.17 -2.40
CA LYS A 200 -4.76 -0.17 -2.10
C LYS A 200 -4.43 -0.35 -0.63
N THR A 201 -3.86 0.68 -0.02
CA THR A 201 -3.58 0.68 1.42
C THR A 201 -4.89 0.68 2.21
N TYR A 202 -5.90 1.43 1.78
CA TYR A 202 -7.23 1.43 2.37
C TYR A 202 -7.90 0.05 2.32
N ASP A 203 -7.94 -0.58 1.14
CA ASP A 203 -8.50 -1.93 0.96
C ASP A 203 -7.75 -2.97 1.81
N TYR A 204 -6.42 -2.87 1.88
CA TYR A 204 -5.57 -3.74 2.69
C TYR A 204 -5.84 -3.60 4.19
N THR A 205 -6.06 -2.36 4.66
CA THR A 205 -6.20 -2.03 6.08
C THR A 205 -7.33 -2.80 6.76
N TYR A 206 -8.45 -3.07 6.05
CA TYR A 206 -9.52 -3.92 6.59
C TYR A 206 -9.04 -5.31 6.98
N GLY A 207 -8.25 -5.96 6.11
CA GLY A 207 -7.71 -7.29 6.35
C GLY A 207 -6.68 -7.29 7.48
N PHE A 208 -5.83 -6.27 7.49
CA PHE A 208 -4.76 -6.06 8.46
C PHE A 208 -5.28 -5.76 9.89
N ALA A 209 -6.36 -4.99 10.00
CA ALA A 209 -6.97 -4.58 11.26
C ALA A 209 -7.87 -5.67 11.89
N ARG A 210 -8.27 -6.67 11.09
CA ARG A 210 -9.19 -7.74 11.48
C ARG A 210 -8.41 -8.89 12.10
N ARG A 211 -8.85 -9.34 13.27
CA ARG A 211 -8.27 -10.52 13.93
C ARG A 211 -8.43 -11.77 13.06
N GLU A 212 -7.44 -12.65 13.12
CA GLU A 212 -7.47 -13.92 12.39
C GLU A 212 -8.74 -14.73 12.73
N GLY A 213 -9.35 -15.34 11.70
CA GLY A 213 -10.59 -16.12 11.84
C GLY A 213 -11.90 -15.33 11.91
N GLN A 214 -11.89 -14.02 12.19
CA GLN A 214 -13.13 -13.21 12.29
C GLN A 214 -13.61 -12.75 10.92
N LYS A 215 -14.90 -12.81 10.59
CA LYS A 215 -15.39 -12.37 9.25
C LYS A 215 -15.55 -10.84 9.12
N SER A 216 -15.73 -10.15 10.23
CA SER A 216 -15.99 -8.71 10.33
C SER A 216 -14.93 -8.00 11.17
N LEU A 217 -14.72 -6.71 10.92
CA LEU A 217 -13.82 -5.86 11.69
C LEU A 217 -14.52 -5.31 12.94
N ALA A 218 -13.91 -5.46 14.12
CA ALA A 218 -14.48 -4.89 15.35
C ALA A 218 -14.62 -3.38 15.23
N LEU A 219 -15.70 -2.80 15.77
CA LEU A 219 -16.01 -1.39 15.60
C LEU A 219 -14.87 -0.48 16.09
N GLU A 220 -14.33 -0.73 17.27
CA GLU A 220 -13.22 0.06 17.85
C GLU A 220 -12.00 0.11 16.91
N ASN A 221 -11.62 -1.03 16.33
CA ASN A 221 -10.53 -1.07 15.35
C ASN A 221 -10.91 -0.30 14.08
N ALA A 222 -12.13 -0.45 13.57
CA ALA A 222 -12.57 0.27 12.38
C ALA A 222 -12.49 1.79 12.58
N LEU A 223 -12.97 2.29 13.73
CA LEU A 223 -12.90 3.70 14.09
C LEU A 223 -11.45 4.20 14.16
N ALA A 224 -10.58 3.46 14.86
CA ALA A 224 -9.16 3.82 14.99
C ALA A 224 -8.43 3.85 13.65
N PHE A 225 -8.67 2.87 12.78
CA PHE A 225 -8.03 2.86 11.45
C PHE A 225 -8.62 3.90 10.51
N TRP A 226 -9.91 4.22 10.59
CA TRP A 226 -10.48 5.33 9.83
C TRP A 226 -9.91 6.68 10.27
N ASP A 227 -9.74 6.92 11.57
CA ASP A 227 -9.08 8.12 12.11
C ASP A 227 -7.64 8.26 11.61
N LEU A 228 -6.97 7.14 11.35
CA LEU A 228 -5.59 7.11 10.86
C LEU A 228 -5.50 7.31 9.33
N ILE A 229 -6.29 6.56 8.55
CA ILE A 229 -6.11 6.49 7.09
C ILE A 229 -6.91 7.53 6.31
N LEU A 230 -8.14 7.86 6.73
CA LEU A 230 -8.98 8.80 5.97
C LEU A 230 -8.36 10.20 5.85
N PRO A 231 -7.69 10.74 6.89
CA PRO A 231 -6.99 12.02 6.76
C PRO A 231 -5.84 12.02 5.77
N ALA A 232 -5.32 10.84 5.39
CA ALA A 232 -4.30 10.71 4.35
C ALA A 232 -4.89 10.59 2.94
N SER A 233 -6.22 10.66 2.78
CA SER A 233 -6.85 10.63 1.47
C SER A 233 -6.53 11.91 0.68
N PRO A 234 -6.26 11.82 -0.63
CA PRO A 234 -6.10 13.01 -1.47
C PRO A 234 -7.35 13.90 -1.50
N THR A 235 -8.54 13.34 -1.22
CA THR A 235 -9.83 14.05 -1.23
C THR A 235 -10.30 14.47 0.16
N PHE A 236 -9.54 14.21 1.22
CA PHE A 236 -9.91 14.63 2.58
C PHE A 236 -9.54 16.09 2.82
N GLU A 237 -10.46 16.89 3.35
CA GLU A 237 -10.24 18.33 3.63
C GLU A 237 -9.68 19.09 2.42
N GLY A 238 -10.34 18.92 1.27
CA GLY A 238 -9.89 19.47 -0.01
C GLY A 238 -9.70 20.98 0.05
N ASN A 239 -8.44 21.44 0.09
CA ASN A 239 -8.09 22.86 -0.06
C ASN A 239 -8.35 23.38 -1.50
N GLU A 240 -8.58 22.49 -2.48
CA GLU A 240 -8.71 22.83 -3.90
C GLU A 240 -9.94 22.21 -4.58
N GLY A 241 -11.01 21.90 -3.82
CA GLY A 241 -12.35 21.66 -4.38
C GLY A 241 -12.65 20.27 -4.96
N GLU A 242 -11.81 19.26 -4.74
CA GLU A 242 -12.11 17.88 -5.20
C GLU A 242 -12.85 17.01 -4.17
N GLY A 243 -12.83 17.36 -2.87
CA GLY A 243 -13.48 16.56 -1.85
C GLY A 243 -14.13 17.41 -0.77
N SER A 244 -15.33 17.01 -0.35
CA SER A 244 -16.11 17.74 0.64
C SER A 244 -16.36 16.95 1.93
N PHE A 245 -15.82 15.73 2.00
CA PHE A 245 -15.71 14.97 3.23
C PHE A 245 -14.51 15.46 4.04
N THR A 246 -14.78 15.90 5.26
CA THR A 246 -13.79 16.52 6.18
C THR A 246 -13.79 15.82 7.53
N ARG A 247 -12.97 16.30 8.47
CA ARG A 247 -13.02 15.85 9.87
C ARG A 247 -14.43 15.88 10.46
N THR A 248 -15.24 16.88 10.12
CA THR A 248 -16.62 16.99 10.64
C THR A 248 -17.48 15.78 10.24
N GLN A 249 -17.47 15.39 8.97
CA GLN A 249 -18.23 14.22 8.50
C GLN A 249 -17.67 12.92 9.06
N LEU A 250 -16.35 12.82 9.26
CA LEU A 250 -15.73 11.68 9.93
C LEU A 250 -16.19 11.54 11.39
N GLU A 251 -16.21 12.62 12.16
CA GLU A 251 -16.69 12.58 13.55
C GLU A 251 -18.19 12.25 13.63
N LEU A 252 -19.00 12.76 12.69
CA LEU A 252 -20.41 12.36 12.57
C LEU A 252 -20.55 10.86 12.30
N TRP A 253 -19.75 10.31 11.38
CA TRP A 253 -19.77 8.86 11.08
C TRP A 253 -19.40 8.03 12.29
N LYS A 254 -18.33 8.41 13.01
CA LYS A 254 -17.89 7.71 14.22
C LYS A 254 -18.97 7.74 15.30
N LYS A 255 -19.55 8.91 15.55
CA LYS A 255 -20.63 9.09 16.52
C LYS A 255 -21.88 8.28 16.15
N PHE A 256 -22.29 8.30 14.88
CA PHE A 256 -23.39 7.47 14.39
C PHE A 256 -23.16 6.00 14.67
N LEU A 257 -21.98 5.48 14.32
CA LEU A 257 -21.67 4.07 14.53
C LEU A 257 -21.70 3.68 16.01
N GLN A 258 -21.15 4.53 16.89
CA GLN A 258 -21.16 4.29 18.34
C GLN A 258 -22.57 4.34 18.94
N ASP A 259 -23.37 5.34 18.57
CA ASP A 259 -24.65 5.62 19.20
C ASP A 259 -25.81 4.80 18.61
N GLN A 260 -25.79 4.55 17.29
CA GLN A 260 -26.96 4.01 16.55
C GLN A 260 -26.83 2.53 16.18
N THR A 261 -25.62 1.99 16.07
CA THR A 261 -25.45 0.59 15.60
C THR A 261 -25.34 -0.43 16.74
N GLY A 262 -25.27 0.03 17.99
CA GLY A 262 -25.11 -0.83 19.16
C GLY A 262 -23.77 -1.56 19.19
N GLY A 263 -22.70 -0.94 18.67
CA GLY A 263 -21.37 -1.54 18.64
C GLY A 263 -21.17 -2.63 17.58
N ARG A 264 -21.99 -2.64 16.52
CA ARG A 264 -21.93 -3.68 15.49
C ARG A 264 -20.59 -3.63 14.74
N ALA A 265 -20.03 -4.81 14.49
CA ALA A 265 -18.82 -4.95 13.69
C ALA A 265 -19.03 -4.49 12.23
N VAL A 266 -17.98 -3.93 11.63
CA VAL A 266 -17.97 -3.40 10.26
C VAL A 266 -17.70 -4.53 9.27
N SER A 267 -18.52 -4.62 8.22
CA SER A 267 -18.34 -5.60 7.15
C SER A 267 -17.31 -5.10 6.12
N LYS A 268 -16.75 -6.03 5.32
CA LYS A 268 -15.83 -5.67 4.23
C LYS A 268 -16.50 -4.77 3.19
N ASP A 269 -17.76 -5.06 2.86
CA ASP A 269 -18.53 -4.29 1.90
C ASP A 269 -18.76 -2.85 2.39
N THR A 270 -19.17 -2.69 3.66
CA THR A 270 -19.28 -1.37 4.31
C THR A 270 -17.96 -0.61 4.28
N TRP A 271 -16.84 -1.24 4.67
CA TRP A 271 -15.53 -0.62 4.64
C TRP A 271 -15.17 -0.15 3.22
N THR A 272 -15.24 -1.05 2.24
CA THR A 272 -14.86 -0.73 0.86
C THR A 272 -15.73 0.37 0.27
N GLN A 273 -17.06 0.28 0.40
CA GLN A 273 -17.97 1.29 -0.16
C GLN A 273 -17.89 2.63 0.58
N PHE A 274 -17.50 2.64 1.85
CA PHE A 274 -17.34 3.90 2.59
C PHE A 274 -16.25 4.80 1.99
N LEU A 275 -15.19 4.23 1.39
CA LEU A 275 -14.20 5.03 0.66
C LEU A 275 -14.82 5.76 -0.52
N ASP A 276 -15.61 5.08 -1.34
CA ASP A 276 -16.26 5.70 -2.50
C ASP A 276 -17.27 6.76 -2.06
N PHE A 277 -18.04 6.47 -0.99
CA PHE A 277 -18.89 7.45 -0.34
C PHE A 277 -18.11 8.72 0.08
N THR A 278 -16.94 8.59 0.71
CA THR A 278 -16.14 9.78 1.13
C THR A 278 -15.63 10.63 -0.04
N LYS A 279 -15.50 10.04 -1.24
CA LYS A 279 -15.07 10.78 -2.45
C LYS A 279 -16.22 11.51 -3.12
N GLU A 280 -17.43 10.96 -3.04
CA GLU A 280 -18.59 11.42 -3.80
C GLU A 280 -19.51 12.34 -3.00
N ILE A 281 -19.61 12.15 -1.68
CA ILE A 281 -20.59 12.84 -0.84
C ILE A 281 -20.26 14.33 -0.66
N ASN A 282 -21.29 15.17 -0.67
CA ASN A 282 -21.25 16.57 -0.29
C ASN A 282 -21.12 16.74 1.24
N GLY A 283 -20.52 17.84 1.70
CA GLY A 283 -20.38 18.11 3.15
C GLY A 283 -21.71 18.24 3.90
N ASP A 284 -22.80 18.56 3.20
CA ASP A 284 -24.18 18.62 3.72
C ASP A 284 -25.01 17.36 3.40
N PHE A 285 -24.39 16.35 2.80
CA PHE A 285 -24.99 15.08 2.39
C PHE A 285 -26.15 15.23 1.37
N SER A 286 -26.26 16.37 0.69
CA SER A 286 -27.39 16.69 -0.20
C SER A 286 -27.46 15.83 -1.46
N ASN A 287 -26.33 15.33 -1.95
CA ASN A 287 -26.22 14.55 -3.19
C ASN A 287 -26.26 13.03 -3.01
N HIS A 288 -26.56 12.55 -1.79
CA HIS A 288 -26.69 11.11 -1.55
C HIS A 288 -27.88 10.51 -2.32
N ASP A 289 -27.63 9.45 -3.08
CA ASP A 289 -28.65 8.69 -3.82
C ASP A 289 -29.06 7.44 -3.03
N PHE A 290 -30.27 7.47 -2.46
CA PHE A 290 -30.84 6.35 -1.68
C PHE A 290 -31.30 5.18 -2.55
N ASP A 291 -31.42 5.35 -3.87
CA ASP A 291 -31.77 4.26 -4.79
C ASP A 291 -30.52 3.51 -5.30
N ALA A 292 -29.32 4.01 -4.99
CA ALA A 292 -28.06 3.34 -5.29
C ALA A 292 -27.80 2.13 -4.37
N ALA A 293 -26.86 1.26 -4.76
CA ALA A 293 -26.57 0.02 -4.06
C ALA A 293 -25.62 0.18 -2.84
N TRP A 294 -25.80 1.25 -2.07
CA TRP A 294 -25.02 1.48 -0.85
C TRP A 294 -25.40 0.48 0.25
N PRO A 295 -24.48 0.13 1.17
CA PRO A 295 -24.81 -0.57 2.39
C PRO A 295 -25.81 0.26 3.20
N SER A 296 -26.87 -0.38 3.72
CA SER A 296 -27.93 0.33 4.47
C SER A 296 -27.40 1.21 5.62
N VAL A 297 -26.29 0.82 6.24
CA VAL A 297 -25.64 1.60 7.31
C VAL A 297 -25.12 2.97 6.83
N ILE A 298 -24.76 3.10 5.54
CA ILE A 298 -24.40 4.39 4.94
C ILE A 298 -25.66 5.22 4.72
N ASP A 299 -26.75 4.64 4.22
CA ASP A 299 -28.04 5.35 4.07
C ASP A 299 -28.58 5.85 5.41
N ASP A 300 -28.58 4.96 6.42
CA ASP A 300 -29.00 5.27 7.79
C ASP A 300 -28.13 6.39 8.38
N PHE A 301 -26.82 6.37 8.09
CA PHE A 301 -25.91 7.43 8.49
C PHE A 301 -26.26 8.76 7.85
N VAL A 302 -26.52 8.80 6.54
CA VAL A 302 -26.88 10.06 5.86
C VAL A 302 -28.14 10.67 6.45
N LEU A 303 -29.17 9.86 6.71
CA LEU A 303 -30.40 10.33 7.35
C LEU A 303 -30.10 10.90 8.74
N TRP A 304 -29.35 10.16 9.55
CA TRP A 304 -28.98 10.60 10.90
C TRP A 304 -28.09 11.86 10.89
N ALA A 305 -27.12 11.94 9.97
CA ALA A 305 -26.16 13.03 9.91
C ALA A 305 -26.82 14.36 9.51
N LYS A 306 -27.82 14.34 8.62
CA LYS A 306 -28.60 15.53 8.25
C LYS A 306 -29.31 16.16 9.46
N ASP A 307 -29.81 15.34 10.38
CA ASP A 307 -30.45 15.82 11.61
C ASP A 307 -29.44 16.30 12.68
N ASN A 308 -28.16 15.92 12.55
CA ASN A 308 -27.12 16.17 13.54
C ASN A 308 -25.99 17.11 13.04
N LEU A 309 -26.08 17.64 11.82
CA LEU A 309 -25.06 18.48 11.19
C LEU A 309 -24.73 19.74 12.03
N HIS A 310 -25.72 20.30 12.70
CA HIS A 310 -25.56 21.50 13.55
C HIS A 310 -25.04 21.21 14.97
N ALA A 311 -24.96 19.94 15.39
CA ALA A 311 -24.56 19.59 16.74
C ALA A 311 -23.03 19.64 16.97
N VAL A 312 -22.23 19.57 15.89
CA VAL A 312 -20.76 19.52 15.96
C VAL A 312 -20.15 20.93 16.05
N ASP A 313 -20.80 21.94 15.48
CA ASP A 313 -20.35 23.34 15.46
C ASP A 313 -20.37 24.01 16.87
N GLY A 314 -21.02 23.38 17.85
CA GLY A 314 -21.12 23.86 19.23
C GLY A 314 -20.01 23.36 20.17
N MET A 315 -19.12 22.45 19.73
CA MET A 315 -18.14 21.80 20.60
C MET A 315 -16.79 22.52 20.70
N ASP A 316 -16.52 23.52 19.85
CA ASP A 316 -15.29 24.33 19.85
C ASP A 316 -15.39 25.63 20.68
N THR A 317 -16.43 25.78 21.51
CA THR A 317 -16.56 26.95 22.41
C THR A 317 -16.74 26.54 23.87
N SER A 318 -15.79 25.77 24.42
CA SER A 318 -15.63 25.62 25.88
C SER A 318 -14.19 25.32 26.27
#